data_AF-A0A918ZLI0-F1
#
_entry.id   AF-A0A918ZLI0-F1
#
_cell.length_a   1.000
_cell.length_b   1.000
_cell.length_c   1.000
_cell.angle_alpha   90.00
_cell.angle_beta   90.00
_cell.angle_gamma   90.00
#
_symmetry.space_group_name_H-M   'P 1'
#
loop_
_entity.id
_entity.type
_entity.pdbx_description
1 polymer ?
#
loop_
_entity_poly.entity_id
_entity_poly.type
_entity_poly.pdbx_seq_one_letter_code
_entity_poly.pdbx_strand_id
1 'polypeptide(L)'
;MGTEEWSLAVAALSLLVSGLTTAWTVKYARAQLRHAHQVQKEASEPYVVVDIEPSDPGSLAMVLSVQNTGPTMARNVRITATPELTSSEGDDITKMLQRVLARPIPMLPPGRRLKYFFDTNQRFQSDLPMTFYFTVNAQGPGGDVEPLHYNVDLSVYGEALVGQRPTKFLEERLKKLEKPLVKLVKYYGAVNQPAIRAEAERRMAAWHRHQEELWPGSTGGADSGSS
;
A
#
# COMPACT_ATOMS: atom_id res chain seq x y z
N MET A 1 -32.68 76.08 25.53
CA MET A 1 -32.37 74.99 24.58
C MET A 1 -32.53 73.69 25.33
N GLY A 2 -33.63 73.00 25.04
CA GLY A 2 -34.17 71.92 25.86
C GLY A 2 -33.45 70.60 25.61
N THR A 3 -33.54 69.72 26.60
CA THR A 3 -33.04 68.33 26.58
C THR A 3 -33.55 67.49 25.39
N GLU A 4 -34.67 67.89 24.78
CA GLU A 4 -35.27 67.24 23.61
C GLU A 4 -34.43 67.40 22.32
N GLU A 5 -33.85 68.57 22.06
CA GLU A 5 -32.99 68.78 20.86
C GLU A 5 -31.72 67.93 20.91
N TRP A 6 -31.12 67.78 22.10
CA TRP A 6 -29.96 66.92 22.31
C TRP A 6 -30.29 65.43 22.12
N SER A 7 -31.49 65.01 22.51
CA SER A 7 -31.93 63.62 22.34
C SER A 7 -32.14 63.23 20.86
N LEU A 8 -32.69 64.15 20.05
CA LEU A 8 -32.89 63.94 18.61
C LEU A 8 -31.56 63.92 17.86
N ALA A 9 -30.61 64.77 18.23
CA ALA A 9 -29.27 64.81 17.63
C ALA A 9 -28.49 63.51 17.90
N VAL A 10 -28.55 62.96 19.14
CA VAL A 10 -27.91 61.70 19.49
C VAL A 10 -28.56 60.52 18.77
N ALA A 11 -29.90 60.49 18.65
CA ALA A 11 -30.62 59.46 17.91
C ALA A 11 -30.23 59.46 16.41
N ALA A 12 -30.19 60.63 15.77
CA ALA A 12 -29.78 60.76 14.37
C ALA A 12 -28.33 60.30 14.14
N LEU A 13 -27.42 60.67 15.05
CA LEU A 13 -26.02 60.24 14.99
C LEU A 13 -25.90 58.70 15.15
N SER A 14 -26.67 58.11 16.07
CA SER A 14 -26.66 56.66 16.29
C SER A 14 -27.16 55.86 15.08
N LEU A 15 -28.15 56.38 14.35
CA LEU A 15 -28.65 55.77 13.10
C LEU A 15 -27.60 55.84 11.98
N LEU A 16 -26.88 56.96 11.86
CA LEU A 16 -25.81 57.11 10.87
C LEU A 16 -24.64 56.17 11.15
N VAL A 17 -24.20 56.08 12.41
CA VAL A 17 -23.12 55.17 12.83
C VAL A 17 -23.55 53.70 12.64
N SER A 18 -24.79 53.35 12.97
CA SER A 18 -25.33 52.00 12.76
C SER A 18 -25.44 51.65 11.27
N GLY A 19 -25.84 52.60 10.42
CA GLY A 19 -25.90 52.40 8.97
C GLY A 19 -24.51 52.19 8.35
N LEU A 20 -23.52 52.98 8.77
CA LEU A 20 -22.13 52.83 8.33
C LEU A 20 -21.52 51.49 8.76
N THR A 21 -21.70 51.10 10.02
CA THR A 21 -21.19 49.80 10.53
C THR A 21 -21.88 48.61 9.83
N THR A 22 -23.18 48.71 9.53
CA THR A 22 -23.91 47.69 8.76
C THR A 22 -23.39 47.58 7.32
N ALA A 23 -23.16 48.70 6.64
CA ALA A 23 -22.61 48.70 5.28
C ALA A 23 -21.19 48.08 5.22
N TRP A 24 -20.36 48.37 6.22
CA TRP A 24 -19.01 47.82 6.33
C TRP A 24 -19.05 46.32 6.60
N THR A 25 -19.84 45.86 7.58
CA THR A 25 -19.98 44.43 7.90
C THR A 25 -20.48 43.62 6.70
N VAL A 26 -21.45 44.13 5.93
CA VAL A 26 -21.92 43.47 4.69
C VAL A 26 -20.80 43.35 3.64
N LYS A 27 -19.95 44.37 3.50
CA LYS A 27 -18.82 44.34 2.54
C LYS A 27 -17.76 43.33 2.96
N TYR A 28 -17.38 43.28 4.24
CA TYR A 28 -16.45 42.31 4.78
C TYR A 28 -17.01 40.88 4.72
N ALA A 29 -18.29 40.69 5.03
CA ALA A 29 -18.96 39.39 4.92
C ALA A 29 -18.93 38.85 3.47
N ARG A 30 -19.14 39.70 2.47
CA ARG A 30 -19.02 39.30 1.04
C ARG A 30 -17.59 38.92 0.66
N ALA A 31 -16.59 39.63 1.16
CA ALA A 31 -15.20 39.29 0.93
C ALA A 31 -14.82 37.96 1.60
N GLN A 32 -15.25 37.76 2.86
CA GLN A 32 -15.05 36.52 3.60
C GLN A 32 -15.73 35.32 2.92
N LEU A 33 -16.95 35.49 2.38
CA LEU A 33 -17.63 34.42 1.66
C LEU A 33 -16.85 33.97 0.42
N ARG A 34 -16.24 34.88 -0.34
CA ARG A 34 -15.41 34.48 -1.50
C ARG A 34 -14.21 33.65 -1.10
N HIS A 35 -13.52 34.03 -0.01
CA HIS A 35 -12.40 33.25 0.51
C HIS A 35 -12.86 31.90 1.06
N ALA A 36 -13.99 31.84 1.76
CA ALA A 36 -14.57 30.60 2.25
C ALA A 36 -14.94 29.63 1.12
N HIS A 37 -15.51 30.14 0.02
CA HIS A 37 -15.84 29.33 -1.16
C HIS A 37 -14.59 28.78 -1.85
N GLN A 38 -13.52 29.57 -1.96
CA GLN A 38 -12.27 29.12 -2.56
C GLN A 38 -11.60 28.03 -1.70
N VAL A 39 -11.52 28.25 -0.38
CA VAL A 39 -10.99 27.26 0.57
C VAL A 39 -11.81 25.98 0.55
N GLN A 40 -13.15 26.08 0.47
CA GLN A 40 -14.01 24.90 0.37
C GLN A 40 -13.80 24.17 -0.95
N LYS A 41 -13.59 24.89 -2.05
CA LYS A 41 -13.32 24.31 -3.36
C LYS A 41 -12.00 23.54 -3.34
N GLU A 42 -10.91 24.18 -2.95
CA GLU A 42 -9.57 23.55 -2.84
C GLU A 42 -9.57 22.36 -1.86
N ALA A 43 -10.24 22.50 -0.70
CA ALA A 43 -10.40 21.41 0.26
C ALA A 43 -11.30 20.27 -0.23
N SER A 44 -11.97 20.42 -1.37
CA SER A 44 -12.87 19.42 -1.96
C SER A 44 -12.37 18.86 -3.28
N GLU A 45 -11.18 19.26 -3.74
CA GLU A 45 -10.62 18.78 -5.00
C GLU A 45 -9.90 17.43 -4.80
N PRO A 46 -10.05 16.48 -5.76
CA PRO A 46 -9.24 15.28 -5.75
C PRO A 46 -7.77 15.63 -6.03
N TYR A 47 -6.85 14.85 -5.46
CA TYR A 47 -5.42 15.03 -5.68
C TYR A 47 -4.82 13.69 -6.07
N VAL A 48 -4.55 13.50 -7.36
CA VAL A 48 -4.05 12.22 -7.89
C VAL A 48 -2.56 12.30 -8.12
N VAL A 49 -1.81 11.49 -7.37
CA VAL A 49 -0.37 11.37 -7.49
C VAL A 49 -0.03 10.04 -8.17
N VAL A 50 0.82 10.15 -9.17
CA VAL A 50 1.50 9.05 -9.85
C VAL A 50 2.95 9.03 -9.40
N ASP A 51 3.43 7.88 -8.95
CA ASP A 51 4.81 7.71 -8.52
C ASP A 51 5.32 6.33 -8.93
N ILE A 52 6.63 6.16 -8.97
CA ILE A 52 7.26 4.85 -9.16
C ILE A 52 8.06 4.56 -7.89
N GLU A 53 7.60 3.57 -7.13
CA GLU A 53 8.14 3.23 -5.81
C GLU A 53 8.47 1.74 -5.73
N PRO A 54 9.39 1.30 -4.85
CA PRO A 54 9.51 -0.11 -4.48
C PRO A 54 8.16 -0.66 -4.01
N SER A 55 7.83 -1.91 -4.38
CA SER A 55 6.50 -2.49 -4.05
C SER A 55 6.23 -2.51 -2.54
N ASP A 56 7.29 -2.80 -1.78
CA ASP A 56 7.36 -2.92 -0.33
C ASP A 56 8.76 -2.49 0.13
N PRO A 57 8.93 -2.14 1.41
CA PRO A 57 10.26 -1.87 1.98
C PRO A 57 11.24 -3.02 1.73
N GLY A 58 12.35 -2.73 1.03
CA GLY A 58 13.39 -3.72 0.69
C GLY A 58 13.05 -4.64 -0.48
N SER A 59 11.93 -4.40 -1.18
CA SER A 59 11.60 -5.12 -2.42
C SER A 59 12.49 -4.68 -3.57
N LEU A 60 12.89 -5.64 -4.40
CA LEU A 60 13.60 -5.38 -5.64
C LEU A 60 12.65 -4.98 -6.78
N ALA A 61 11.36 -5.24 -6.62
CA ALA A 61 10.34 -4.89 -7.61
C ALA A 61 9.89 -3.44 -7.41
N MET A 62 9.88 -2.68 -8.49
CA MET A 62 9.33 -1.33 -8.57
C MET A 62 7.95 -1.37 -9.20
N VAL A 63 7.05 -0.53 -8.70
CA VAL A 63 5.67 -0.44 -9.15
C VAL A 63 5.33 1.00 -9.50
N LEU A 64 4.60 1.18 -10.59
CA LEU A 64 3.90 2.42 -10.89
C LEU A 64 2.65 2.49 -10.01
N SER A 65 2.64 3.43 -9.09
CA SER A 65 1.57 3.71 -8.14
C SER A 65 0.74 4.89 -8.63
N VAL A 66 -0.57 4.74 -8.68
CA VAL A 66 -1.52 5.83 -8.92
C VAL A 66 -2.45 5.91 -7.73
N GLN A 67 -2.38 7.01 -6.97
CA GLN A 67 -3.15 7.19 -5.76
C GLN A 67 -3.90 8.51 -5.76
N ASN A 68 -5.15 8.49 -5.33
CA ASN A 68 -5.86 9.70 -4.95
C ASN A 68 -5.64 9.97 -3.45
N THR A 69 -4.85 10.98 -3.13
CA THR A 69 -4.62 11.45 -1.75
C THR A 69 -5.56 12.60 -1.36
N GLY A 70 -6.36 13.09 -2.32
CA GLY A 70 -7.37 14.11 -2.06
C GLY A 70 -8.60 13.54 -1.33
N PRO A 71 -9.43 14.42 -0.73
CA PRO A 71 -10.59 14.03 0.08
C PRO A 71 -11.80 13.61 -0.75
N THR A 72 -11.81 13.83 -2.07
CA THR A 72 -12.95 13.52 -2.94
C THR A 72 -12.59 12.60 -4.10
N MET A 73 -13.60 12.04 -4.75
CA MET A 73 -13.40 11.09 -5.84
C MET A 73 -12.89 11.78 -7.10
N ALA A 74 -11.77 11.28 -7.64
CA ALA A 74 -11.27 11.67 -8.94
C ALA A 74 -11.99 10.88 -10.04
N ARG A 75 -12.39 11.56 -11.12
CA ARG A 75 -13.01 10.95 -12.30
C ARG A 75 -12.15 11.20 -13.54
N ASN A 76 -12.27 10.32 -14.53
CA ASN A 76 -11.62 10.46 -15.83
C ASN A 76 -10.12 10.77 -15.75
N VAL A 77 -9.40 10.10 -14.86
CA VAL A 77 -7.97 10.36 -14.64
C VAL A 77 -7.19 9.93 -15.88
N ARG A 78 -6.41 10.85 -16.45
CA ARG A 78 -5.51 10.60 -17.58
C ARG A 78 -4.09 10.92 -17.17
N ILE A 79 -3.18 10.01 -17.48
CA ILE A 79 -1.78 10.09 -17.08
C ILE A 79 -0.94 9.95 -18.33
N THR A 80 -0.01 10.87 -18.52
CA THR A 80 1.01 10.77 -19.57
C THR A 80 2.38 10.88 -18.94
N ALA A 81 3.33 10.09 -19.45
CA ALA A 81 4.72 10.11 -19.03
C ALA A 81 5.61 10.51 -20.21
N THR A 82 6.65 11.31 -19.96
CA THR A 82 7.67 11.66 -20.94
C THR A 82 9.05 11.52 -20.30
N PRO A 83 9.96 10.66 -20.82
CA PRO A 83 9.77 9.77 -21.97
C PRO A 83 8.71 8.68 -21.73
N GLU A 84 8.33 7.95 -22.77
CA GLU A 84 7.39 6.83 -22.62
C GLU A 84 7.94 5.79 -21.63
N LEU A 85 7.04 5.19 -20.85
CA LEU A 85 7.43 4.16 -19.88
C LEU A 85 7.94 2.92 -20.60
N THR A 86 9.19 2.57 -20.33
CA THR A 86 9.86 1.36 -20.81
C THR A 86 10.36 0.54 -19.63
N SER A 87 10.37 -0.79 -19.76
CA SER A 87 10.79 -1.72 -18.71
C SER A 87 12.02 -2.52 -19.14
N SER A 88 12.93 -2.79 -18.20
CA SER A 88 14.09 -3.66 -18.44
C SER A 88 13.74 -5.15 -18.48
N GLU A 89 12.57 -5.53 -17.95
CA GLU A 89 12.05 -6.90 -17.92
C GLU A 89 11.49 -7.38 -19.28
N GLY A 90 11.46 -6.50 -20.28
CA GLY A 90 11.10 -6.83 -21.67
C GLY A 90 9.87 -6.12 -22.23
N ASP A 91 9.58 -6.41 -23.50
CA ASP A 91 8.56 -5.73 -24.30
C ASP A 91 7.13 -5.93 -23.79
N ASP A 92 6.82 -7.10 -23.21
CA ASP A 92 5.47 -7.41 -22.75
C ASP A 92 5.07 -6.52 -21.56
N ILE A 93 6.01 -6.26 -20.63
CA ILE A 93 5.80 -5.35 -19.51
C ILE A 93 5.68 -3.92 -20.01
N THR A 94 6.54 -3.51 -20.94
CA THR A 94 6.49 -2.19 -21.59
C THR A 94 5.12 -1.93 -22.23
N LYS A 95 4.62 -2.87 -23.04
CA LYS A 95 3.29 -2.78 -23.68
C LYS A 95 2.15 -2.75 -22.66
N MET A 96 2.28 -3.48 -21.55
CA MET A 96 1.30 -3.46 -20.46
C MET A 96 1.22 -2.09 -19.81
N LEU A 97 2.37 -1.47 -19.49
CA LEU A 97 2.45 -0.12 -18.92
C LEU A 97 1.86 0.93 -19.86
N GLN A 98 2.23 0.90 -21.14
CA GLN A 98 1.69 1.81 -22.16
C GLN A 98 0.16 1.66 -22.27
N ARG A 99 -0.37 0.44 -22.26
CA ARG A 99 -1.82 0.18 -22.29
C ARG A 99 -2.52 0.72 -21.04
N VAL A 100 -1.89 0.60 -19.88
CA VAL A 100 -2.43 1.12 -18.61
C VAL A 100 -2.50 2.65 -18.63
N LEU A 101 -1.51 3.34 -19.18
CA LEU A 101 -1.51 4.80 -19.30
C LEU A 101 -2.42 5.32 -20.42
N ALA A 102 -2.57 4.57 -21.52
CA ALA A 102 -3.40 4.97 -22.65
C ALA A 102 -4.90 5.02 -22.32
N ARG A 103 -5.35 4.24 -21.33
CA ARG A 103 -6.76 4.21 -20.91
C ARG A 103 -7.00 5.19 -19.75
N PRO A 104 -8.07 6.00 -19.81
CA PRO A 104 -8.46 6.80 -18.65
C PRO A 104 -8.93 5.88 -17.51
N ILE A 105 -8.59 6.22 -16.27
CA ILE A 105 -9.16 5.57 -15.09
C ILE A 105 -10.52 6.25 -14.82
N PRO A 106 -11.66 5.53 -14.97
CA PRO A 106 -12.98 6.17 -14.92
C PRO A 106 -13.27 6.82 -13.57
N MET A 107 -12.86 6.16 -12.47
CA MET A 107 -13.04 6.64 -11.11
C MET A 107 -11.90 6.15 -10.21
N LEU A 108 -11.41 7.03 -9.35
CA LEU A 108 -10.42 6.75 -8.32
C LEU A 108 -10.88 7.36 -6.98
N PRO A 109 -11.48 6.56 -6.08
CA PRO A 109 -11.95 7.03 -4.79
C PRO A 109 -10.82 7.59 -3.90
N PRO A 110 -11.13 8.44 -2.90
CA PRO A 110 -10.17 8.89 -1.90
C PRO A 110 -9.42 7.73 -1.25
N GLY A 111 -8.11 7.86 -1.11
CA GLY A 111 -7.24 6.86 -0.49
C GLY A 111 -7.00 5.60 -1.33
N ARG A 112 -7.69 5.40 -2.46
CA ARG A 112 -7.46 4.24 -3.33
C ARG A 112 -6.12 4.39 -4.03
N ARG A 113 -5.31 3.33 -3.96
CA ARG A 113 -4.04 3.18 -4.68
C ARG A 113 -4.13 2.01 -5.67
N LEU A 114 -3.74 2.25 -6.91
CA LEU A 114 -3.54 1.24 -7.95
C LEU A 114 -2.04 1.03 -8.12
N LYS A 115 -1.59 -0.22 -8.13
CA LYS A 115 -0.17 -0.58 -8.32
C LYS A 115 -0.05 -1.44 -9.57
N TYR A 116 0.84 -1.05 -10.47
CA TYR A 116 1.20 -1.82 -11.66
C TYR A 116 2.67 -2.16 -11.60
N PHE A 117 3.03 -3.40 -11.95
CA PHE A 117 4.44 -3.77 -12.03
C PHE A 117 5.14 -2.91 -13.10
N PHE A 118 6.24 -2.27 -12.71
CA PHE A 118 6.99 -1.39 -13.60
C PHE A 118 8.30 -2.06 -14.03
N ASP A 119 9.15 -2.39 -13.07
CA ASP A 119 10.49 -2.90 -13.35
C ASP A 119 11.12 -3.52 -12.09
N THR A 120 12.37 -3.96 -12.18
CA THR A 120 13.18 -4.40 -11.04
C THR A 120 14.39 -3.50 -10.84
N ASN A 121 15.14 -3.73 -9.75
CA ASN A 121 16.40 -3.04 -9.47
C ASN A 121 17.48 -3.26 -10.54
N GLN A 122 17.32 -4.21 -11.46
CA GLN A 122 18.22 -4.37 -12.61
C GLN A 122 18.21 -3.12 -13.50
N ARG A 123 17.11 -2.36 -13.49
CA ARG A 123 17.00 -1.08 -14.20
C ARG A 123 18.16 -0.14 -13.89
N PHE A 124 18.63 -0.07 -12.64
CA PHE A 124 19.73 0.83 -12.24
C PHE A 124 21.07 0.53 -12.92
N GLN A 125 21.19 -0.64 -13.55
CA GLN A 125 22.37 -1.05 -14.31
C GLN A 125 22.15 -0.93 -15.83
N SER A 126 21.00 -0.39 -16.26
CA SER A 126 20.63 -0.24 -17.67
C SER A 126 20.77 1.21 -18.13
N ASP A 127 20.84 1.40 -19.45
CA ASP A 127 20.86 2.74 -20.09
C ASP A 127 19.44 3.32 -20.28
N LEU A 128 18.43 2.76 -19.61
CA LEU A 128 17.04 3.23 -19.72
C LEU A 128 16.83 4.55 -18.95
N PRO A 129 15.82 5.37 -19.33
CA PRO A 129 15.54 6.61 -18.63
C PRO A 129 15.24 6.40 -17.14
N MET A 130 15.87 7.19 -16.27
CA MET A 130 15.64 7.18 -14.82
C MET A 130 14.71 8.29 -14.35
N THR A 131 14.44 9.29 -15.19
CA THR A 131 13.58 10.42 -14.85
C THR A 131 12.41 10.48 -15.80
N PHE A 132 11.21 10.64 -15.26
CA PHE A 132 9.97 10.74 -16.00
C PHE A 132 9.20 11.98 -15.61
N TYR A 133 8.82 12.78 -16.60
CA TYR A 133 7.89 13.88 -16.43
C TYR A 133 6.46 13.35 -16.56
N PHE A 134 5.70 13.45 -15.48
CA PHE A 134 4.29 13.05 -15.45
C PHE A 134 3.39 14.26 -15.59
N THR A 135 2.35 14.10 -16.41
CA THR A 135 1.20 15.00 -16.46
C THR A 135 -0.03 14.21 -16.06
N VAL A 136 -0.75 14.68 -15.04
CA VAL A 136 -1.96 14.04 -14.50
C VAL A 136 -3.12 15.00 -14.64
N ASN A 137 -4.14 14.57 -15.39
CA ASN A 137 -5.41 15.29 -15.53
C ASN A 137 -6.51 14.51 -14.82
N ALA A 138 -7.40 15.18 -14.10
CA ALA A 138 -8.53 14.55 -13.44
C ALA A 138 -9.74 15.49 -13.38
N GLN A 139 -10.88 14.94 -12.95
CA GLN A 139 -12.11 15.68 -12.70
C GLN A 139 -12.58 15.45 -11.26
N GLY A 140 -12.84 16.54 -10.55
CA GLY A 140 -13.44 16.56 -9.22
C GLY A 140 -14.95 16.75 -9.24
N PRO A 141 -15.57 16.95 -8.07
CA PRO A 141 -16.98 17.31 -7.96
C PRO A 141 -17.33 18.61 -8.68
N GLY A 142 -16.39 19.56 -8.74
CA GLY A 142 -16.56 20.88 -9.36
C GLY A 142 -16.20 20.96 -10.86
N GLY A 143 -15.88 19.84 -11.51
CA GLY A 143 -15.41 19.80 -12.90
C GLY A 143 -13.93 19.47 -13.02
N ASP A 144 -13.27 19.98 -14.06
CA ASP A 144 -11.84 19.77 -14.29
C ASP A 144 -11.01 20.39 -13.16
N VAL A 145 -9.98 19.66 -12.70
CA VAL A 145 -8.99 20.18 -11.75
C VAL A 145 -7.74 20.65 -12.48
N GLU A 146 -6.93 21.46 -11.79
CA GLU A 146 -5.63 21.87 -12.31
C GLU A 146 -4.75 20.65 -12.62
N PRO A 147 -4.18 20.55 -13.84
CA PRO A 147 -3.28 19.45 -14.18
C PRO A 147 -2.01 19.47 -13.33
N LEU A 148 -1.63 18.31 -12.80
CA LEU A 148 -0.40 18.15 -12.04
C LEU A 148 0.74 17.80 -13.00
N HIS A 149 1.86 18.49 -12.82
CA HIS A 149 3.06 18.37 -13.64
C HIS A 149 4.29 18.26 -12.74
N TYR A 150 4.99 17.13 -12.78
CA TYR A 150 6.19 16.95 -11.96
C TYR A 150 7.08 15.82 -12.50
N ASN A 151 8.33 15.83 -12.04
CA ASN A 151 9.31 14.79 -12.36
C ASN A 151 9.34 13.73 -11.25
N VAL A 152 9.43 12.47 -11.66
CA VAL A 152 9.75 11.34 -10.79
C VAL A 152 11.14 10.86 -11.20
N ASP A 153 12.08 10.87 -10.26
CA ASP A 153 13.46 10.43 -10.46
C ASP A 153 13.72 9.14 -9.68
N LEU A 154 13.99 8.06 -10.42
CA LEU A 154 14.25 6.74 -9.88
C LEU A 154 15.63 6.63 -9.24
N SER A 155 16.59 7.49 -9.62
CA SER A 155 17.97 7.42 -9.12
C SER A 155 18.05 7.50 -7.59
N VAL A 156 17.09 8.20 -6.97
CA VAL A 156 16.92 8.31 -5.51
C VAL A 156 16.81 6.93 -4.85
N TYR A 157 16.19 5.95 -5.51
CA TYR A 157 16.09 4.58 -4.99
C TYR A 157 17.37 3.77 -5.18
N GLY A 158 18.16 4.06 -6.22
CA GLY A 158 19.48 3.43 -6.41
C GLY A 158 20.40 3.68 -5.21
N GLU A 159 20.37 4.89 -4.65
CA GLU A 159 21.11 5.25 -3.44
C GLU A 159 20.44 4.75 -2.15
N ALA A 160 19.11 4.81 -2.08
CA ALA A 160 18.35 4.42 -0.88
C ALA A 160 18.30 2.89 -0.63
N LEU A 161 18.42 2.06 -1.68
CA LEU A 161 18.41 0.59 -1.57
C LEU A 161 19.64 0.02 -0.87
N VAL A 162 20.69 0.82 -0.62
CA VAL A 162 21.80 0.45 0.28
C VAL A 162 21.31 0.26 1.74
N GLY A 163 20.16 0.85 2.10
CA GLY A 163 19.66 0.86 3.48
C GLY A 163 18.82 -0.34 3.92
N GLN A 164 18.08 -1.01 3.03
CA GLN A 164 17.19 -2.12 3.41
C GLN A 164 17.62 -3.42 2.75
N ARG A 165 18.34 -4.24 3.51
CA ARG A 165 18.82 -5.57 3.11
C ARG A 165 17.63 -6.45 2.66
N PRO A 166 17.49 -6.78 1.36
CA PRO A 166 16.41 -7.64 0.86
C PRO A 166 16.38 -9.01 1.55
N THR A 167 17.57 -9.47 2.00
CA THR A 167 17.72 -10.70 2.80
C THR A 167 16.95 -10.66 4.12
N LYS A 168 16.92 -9.53 4.83
CA LYS A 168 16.18 -9.42 6.10
C LYS A 168 14.67 -9.57 5.90
N PHE A 169 14.13 -8.99 4.84
CA PHE A 169 12.71 -9.15 4.50
C PHE A 169 12.39 -10.60 4.13
N LEU A 170 13.27 -11.24 3.36
CA LEU A 170 13.15 -12.65 3.00
C LEU A 170 13.24 -13.55 4.24
N GLU A 171 14.18 -13.28 5.15
CA GLU A 171 14.34 -13.95 6.45
C GLU A 171 13.07 -13.83 7.31
N GLU A 172 12.46 -12.65 7.42
CA GLU A 172 11.22 -12.46 8.16
C GLU A 172 10.04 -13.25 7.56
N ARG A 173 9.94 -13.28 6.22
CA ARG A 173 8.91 -14.05 5.49
C ARG A 173 9.12 -15.55 5.69
N LEU A 174 10.36 -16.04 5.58
CA LEU A 174 10.72 -17.44 5.85
C LEU A 174 10.39 -17.83 7.30
N LYS A 175 10.72 -16.99 8.28
CA LYS A 175 10.41 -17.21 9.70
C LYS A 175 8.90 -17.29 9.97
N LYS A 176 8.08 -16.54 9.20
CA LYS A 176 6.61 -16.63 9.27
C LYS A 176 6.06 -17.92 8.68
N LEU A 177 6.73 -18.53 7.69
CA LEU A 177 6.34 -19.83 7.11
C LEU A 177 6.80 -21.03 7.97
N GLU A 178 7.91 -20.89 8.68
CA GLU A 178 8.44 -21.93 9.58
C GLU A 178 7.41 -22.34 10.66
N LYS A 179 6.76 -21.37 11.30
CA LYS A 179 5.80 -21.65 12.40
C LYS A 179 4.60 -22.50 11.96
N PRO A 180 3.88 -22.18 10.87
CA PRO A 180 2.83 -23.04 10.32
C PRO A 180 3.33 -24.43 9.92
N LEU A 181 4.50 -24.52 9.27
CA LEU A 181 5.06 -25.81 8.83
C LEU A 181 5.37 -26.71 10.03
N VAL A 182 5.98 -26.18 11.09
CA VAL A 182 6.23 -26.95 12.33
C VAL A 182 4.92 -27.42 12.96
N LYS A 183 3.86 -26.59 12.96
CA LYS A 183 2.53 -27.02 13.46
C LYS A 183 1.92 -28.12 12.60
N LEU A 184 2.03 -28.01 11.27
CA LEU A 184 1.56 -29.03 10.32
C LEU A 184 2.28 -30.36 10.53
N VAL A 185 3.61 -30.34 10.66
CA VAL A 185 4.42 -31.54 10.94
C VAL A 185 4.03 -32.15 12.27
N LYS A 186 3.85 -31.34 13.33
CA LYS A 186 3.40 -31.83 14.65
C LYS A 186 2.00 -32.46 14.58
N TYR A 187 1.07 -31.82 13.86
CA TYR A 187 -0.29 -32.32 13.71
C TYR A 187 -0.31 -33.64 12.93
N TYR A 188 0.39 -33.69 11.80
CA TYR A 188 0.52 -34.91 10.99
C TYR A 188 1.18 -36.05 11.78
N GLY A 189 2.24 -35.73 12.52
CA GLY A 189 2.90 -36.67 13.42
C GLY A 189 1.94 -37.20 14.50
N ALA A 190 1.16 -36.33 15.14
CA ALA A 190 0.21 -36.72 16.18
C ALA A 190 -0.95 -37.59 15.65
N VAL A 191 -1.49 -37.26 14.48
CA VAL A 191 -2.60 -38.02 13.86
C VAL A 191 -2.12 -39.40 13.40
N ASN A 192 -0.89 -39.51 12.89
CA ASN A 192 -0.35 -40.76 12.39
C ASN A 192 0.45 -41.57 13.42
N GLN A 193 0.58 -41.10 14.67
CA GLN A 193 1.19 -41.87 15.77
C GLN A 193 0.66 -43.31 15.87
N PRO A 194 -0.65 -43.58 15.77
CA PRO A 194 -1.17 -44.95 15.88
C PRO A 194 -0.71 -45.83 14.70
N ALA A 195 -0.71 -45.29 13.49
CA ALA A 195 -0.27 -46.02 12.29
C ALA A 195 1.24 -46.31 12.33
N ILE A 196 2.05 -45.32 12.74
CA ILE A 196 3.51 -45.46 12.90
C ILE A 196 3.83 -46.51 13.97
N ARG A 197 3.10 -46.53 15.10
CA ARG A 197 3.26 -47.53 16.15
C ARG A 197 2.87 -48.92 15.68
N ALA A 198 1.74 -49.06 15.01
CA ALA A 198 1.29 -50.35 14.46
C ALA A 198 2.29 -50.93 13.45
N GLU A 199 2.90 -50.08 12.63
CA GLU A 199 3.93 -50.51 11.67
C GLU A 199 5.25 -50.88 12.36
N ALA A 200 5.67 -50.11 13.37
CA ALA A 200 6.83 -50.43 14.20
C ALA A 200 6.65 -51.77 14.94
N GLU A 201 5.47 -52.02 15.51
CA GLU A 201 5.12 -53.28 16.17
C GLU A 201 5.13 -54.46 15.19
N ARG A 202 4.57 -54.29 13.98
CA ARG A 202 4.64 -55.32 12.93
C ARG A 202 6.08 -55.64 12.55
N ARG A 203 6.93 -54.62 12.44
CA ARG A 203 8.34 -54.78 12.09
C ARG A 203 9.13 -55.48 13.21
N MET A 204 8.87 -55.13 14.47
CA MET A 204 9.46 -55.79 15.64
C MET A 204 9.00 -57.25 15.75
N ALA A 205 7.71 -57.52 15.55
CA ALA A 205 7.17 -58.88 15.55
C ALA A 205 7.76 -59.73 14.41
N ALA A 206 7.95 -59.15 13.22
CA ALA A 206 8.63 -59.83 12.12
C ALA A 206 10.11 -60.12 12.45
N TRP A 207 10.79 -59.20 13.13
CA TRP A 207 12.17 -59.39 13.56
C TRP A 207 12.30 -60.48 14.63
N HIS A 208 11.41 -60.52 15.63
CA HIS A 208 11.37 -61.58 16.63
C HIS A 208 11.12 -62.96 16.01
N ARG A 209 10.16 -63.08 15.09
CA ARG A 209 9.92 -64.33 14.36
C ARG A 209 11.16 -64.77 13.57
N HIS A 210 11.84 -63.82 12.93
CA HIS A 210 13.05 -64.14 12.17
C HIS A 210 14.23 -64.55 13.08
N GLN A 211 14.34 -63.97 14.28
CA GLN A 211 15.32 -64.42 15.28
C GLN A 211 15.00 -65.81 15.83
N GLU A 212 13.74 -66.13 16.09
CA GLU A 212 13.32 -67.46 16.55
C GLU A 212 13.57 -68.54 15.49
N GLU A 213 13.38 -68.22 14.20
CA GLU A 213 13.73 -69.10 13.08
C GLU A 213 15.25 -69.34 12.95
N LEU A 214 16.07 -68.33 13.27
CA LEU A 214 17.54 -68.42 13.18
C LEU A 214 18.21 -69.06 14.40
N TRP A 215 17.52 -69.15 15.56
CA TRP A 215 18.05 -69.78 16.78
C TRP A 215 16.94 -70.44 17.63
N PRO A 216 16.44 -71.63 17.24
CA PRO A 216 15.25 -72.24 17.83
C PRO A 216 15.53 -73.00 19.16
N GLY A 217 16.14 -72.37 20.17
CA GLY A 217 16.45 -73.08 21.42
C GLY A 217 17.09 -72.34 22.60
N SER A 218 16.94 -71.03 22.79
CA SER A 218 17.53 -70.35 23.98
C SER A 218 16.56 -70.02 25.11
N THR A 219 15.27 -70.33 25.01
CA THR A 219 14.31 -70.12 26.12
C THR A 219 13.99 -71.41 26.86
N GLY A 220 14.95 -71.88 27.67
CA GLY A 220 14.72 -72.96 28.62
C GLY A 220 15.92 -73.19 29.53
N GLY A 221 15.98 -72.49 30.66
CA GLY A 221 17.04 -72.75 31.64
C GLY A 221 17.14 -71.72 32.77
N ALA A 222 16.10 -71.58 33.58
CA ALA A 222 16.22 -71.04 34.93
C ALA A 222 15.13 -71.63 35.83
N ASP A 223 15.28 -72.92 36.21
CA ASP A 223 15.12 -73.31 37.61
C ASP A 223 15.69 -74.72 37.93
N SER A 224 16.04 -74.91 39.20
CA SER A 224 16.70 -76.05 39.90
C SER A 224 18.24 -75.97 39.97
N GLY A 225 18.89 -75.99 41.14
CA GLY A 225 18.42 -76.01 42.52
C GLY A 225 19.62 -75.99 43.47
N SER A 226 19.33 -75.59 44.70
CA SER A 226 20.18 -75.60 45.89
C SER A 226 20.89 -76.93 46.14
N SER A 227 22.16 -76.84 46.53
CA SER A 227 22.76 -77.53 47.67
C SER A 227 23.63 -76.54 48.42
#